data_AF-A0A200HLM9-F1
#
_entry.id   AF-A0A200HLM9-F1
#
_cell.length_a   1.000
_cell.length_b   1.000
_cell.length_c   1.000
_cell.angle_alpha   90.00
_cell.angle_beta   90.00
_cell.angle_gamma   90.00
#
_symmetry.space_group_name_H-M   'P 1'
#
loop_
_entity.id
_entity.type
_entity.pdbx_description
1 polymer ?
#
loop_
_entity_poly.entity_id
_entity_poly.type
_entity_poly.pdbx_seq_one_letter_code
_entity_poly.pdbx_strand_id
1 'polypeptide(L)'
;MCIRDSDIVVNASSQFGIHEVKVPIWSTPNQSDLVWYKATKQPDGKYVVHMNIRNHKNHRGTYMTHVYMYNNRGQQTAIALNNTNLPAIPDTLKAQVKNVNKEAGSYDVIIQAASQQGIDRVEVPTWSMKNQSDLVWYKAQ
;
A
#
# COMPACT_ATOMS: atom_id res chain seq x y z
N MET A 1 9.74 2.14 -19.42
CA MET A 1 9.31 3.04 -18.34
C MET A 1 8.23 2.30 -17.58
N CYS A 2 8.56 1.76 -16.41
CA CYS A 2 7.67 0.86 -15.66
C CYS A 2 6.70 1.72 -14.85
N ILE A 3 5.43 1.74 -15.24
CA ILE A 3 4.36 2.34 -14.45
C ILE A 3 4.26 1.53 -13.16
N ARG A 4 4.38 2.19 -12.00
CA ARG A 4 4.13 1.56 -10.69
C ARG A 4 2.63 1.65 -10.40
N ASP A 5 2.08 0.74 -9.61
CA ASP A 5 0.63 0.64 -9.28
C ASP A 5 0.03 1.85 -8.55
N SER A 6 0.71 3.00 -8.52
CA SER A 6 0.32 4.24 -7.84
C SER A 6 0.46 5.50 -8.71
N ASP A 7 0.71 5.33 -10.01
CA ASP A 7 0.87 6.44 -10.95
C ASP A 7 -0.50 6.81 -11.55
N ILE A 8 -0.93 8.05 -11.33
CA ILE A 8 -2.12 8.61 -11.97
C ILE A 8 -1.66 9.38 -13.20
N VAL A 9 -2.10 8.93 -14.38
CA VAL A 9 -1.76 9.53 -15.67
C VAL A 9 -2.95 10.34 -16.17
N VAL A 10 -2.73 11.64 -16.39
CA VAL A 10 -3.74 12.59 -16.85
C VAL A 10 -3.39 13.06 -18.27
N ASN A 11 -4.33 12.92 -19.19
CA ASN A 11 -4.29 13.58 -20.49
C ASN A 11 -4.99 14.94 -20.39
N ALA A 12 -4.23 16.03 -20.52
CA ALA A 12 -4.78 17.39 -20.44
C ALA A 12 -4.34 18.22 -21.64
N SER A 13 -5.27 18.99 -22.21
CA SER A 13 -5.01 19.93 -23.29
C SER A 13 -5.78 21.23 -23.06
N SER A 14 -5.21 22.35 -23.52
CA SER A 14 -5.85 23.67 -23.46
C SER A 14 -5.34 24.54 -24.59
N GLN A 15 -6.23 25.27 -25.26
CA GLN A 15 -5.87 26.23 -26.33
C GLN A 15 -5.06 27.43 -25.80
N PHE A 16 -5.08 27.68 -24.48
CA PHE A 16 -4.35 28.77 -23.84
C PHE A 16 -3.07 28.29 -23.13
N GLY A 17 -2.67 27.04 -23.34
CA GLY A 17 -1.57 26.40 -22.61
C GLY A 17 -1.96 26.05 -21.17
N ILE A 18 -1.25 25.09 -20.58
CA ILE A 18 -1.50 24.61 -19.21
C ILE A 18 -0.49 25.25 -18.28
N HIS A 19 -0.98 25.94 -17.25
CA HIS A 19 -0.15 26.53 -16.20
C HIS A 19 0.19 25.49 -15.13
N GLU A 20 -0.82 24.79 -14.62
CA GLU A 20 -0.63 23.72 -13.64
C GLU A 20 -1.77 22.70 -13.66
N VAL A 21 -1.46 21.50 -13.13
CA VAL A 21 -2.44 20.45 -12.87
C VAL A 21 -2.29 20.01 -11.41
N LYS A 22 -3.38 20.05 -10.66
CA LYS A 22 -3.49 19.67 -9.26
C LYS A 22 -4.42 18.47 -9.12
N VAL A 23 -4.04 17.50 -8.31
CA VAL A 23 -4.73 16.22 -8.16
C VAL A 23 -4.96 15.97 -6.66
N PRO A 24 -6.10 16.36 -6.09
CA PRO A 24 -6.45 15.98 -4.73
C PRO A 24 -6.88 14.51 -4.70
N ILE A 25 -6.37 13.80 -3.69
CA ILE A 25 -6.62 12.39 -3.46
C ILE A 25 -7.00 12.20 -1.98
N TRP A 26 -8.00 11.38 -1.69
CA TRP A 26 -8.42 11.05 -0.32
C TRP A 26 -9.11 9.68 -0.30
N SER A 27 -9.16 9.04 0.87
CA SER A 27 -9.87 7.75 1.05
C SER A 27 -11.02 7.82 2.03
N THR A 28 -11.06 8.85 2.89
CA THR A 28 -12.08 8.98 3.93
C THR A 28 -13.29 9.80 3.45
N PRO A 29 -14.54 9.43 3.81
CA PRO A 29 -15.73 10.19 3.39
C PRO A 29 -15.71 11.66 3.82
N ASN A 30 -15.12 11.96 4.97
CA ASN A 30 -14.95 13.32 5.49
C ASN A 30 -13.67 14.02 4.99
N GLN A 31 -12.93 13.41 4.05
CA GLN A 31 -11.70 13.95 3.44
C GLN A 31 -10.59 14.28 4.46
N SER A 32 -10.61 13.65 5.63
CA SER A 32 -9.64 13.88 6.72
C SER A 32 -8.20 13.45 6.41
N ASP A 33 -8.01 12.73 5.30
CA ASP A 33 -6.73 12.26 4.77
C ASP A 33 -6.45 12.81 3.37
N LEU A 34 -7.12 13.91 2.99
CA LEU A 34 -6.92 14.53 1.69
C LEU A 34 -5.51 15.11 1.55
N VAL A 35 -4.87 14.81 0.41
CA VAL A 35 -3.58 15.37 0.03
C VAL A 35 -3.67 15.92 -1.40
N TRP A 36 -3.20 17.15 -1.58
CA TRP A 36 -3.08 17.79 -2.89
C TRP A 36 -1.72 17.49 -3.52
N TYR A 37 -1.72 16.85 -4.68
CA TYR A 37 -0.52 16.60 -5.45
C TYR A 37 -0.41 17.55 -6.64
N LYS A 38 0.79 18.05 -6.92
CA LYS A 38 1.09 18.74 -8.18
C LYS A 38 1.55 17.72 -9.21
N ALA A 39 0.87 17.67 -10.36
CA ALA A 39 1.23 16.73 -11.41
C ALA A 39 2.46 17.21 -12.19
N THR A 40 3.31 16.26 -12.58
CA THR A 40 4.53 16.51 -13.35
C THR A 40 4.28 16.20 -14.81
N LYS A 41 4.49 17.19 -15.69
CA LYS A 41 4.37 17.03 -17.14
C LYS A 41 5.47 16.08 -17.65
N GLN A 42 5.09 15.09 -18.42
CA GLN A 42 5.95 14.11 -19.06
C GLN A 42 6.29 14.52 -20.50
N PRO A 43 7.36 13.97 -21.10
CA PRO A 43 7.75 14.26 -22.49
C PRO A 43 6.68 13.95 -23.53
N ASP A 44 5.81 12.96 -23.27
CA ASP A 44 4.69 12.58 -24.15
C ASP A 44 3.45 13.49 -24.00
N GLY A 45 3.57 14.57 -23.22
CA GLY A 45 2.51 15.56 -23.00
C GLY A 45 1.53 15.21 -21.88
N LYS A 46 1.65 14.03 -21.26
CA LYS A 46 0.80 13.62 -20.13
C LYS A 46 1.27 14.26 -18.83
N TYR A 47 0.41 14.25 -17.82
CA TYR A 47 0.75 14.68 -16.47
C TYR A 47 0.67 13.50 -15.52
N VAL A 48 1.68 13.31 -14.68
CA VAL A 48 1.77 12.18 -13.75
C VAL A 48 1.81 12.65 -12.31
N VAL A 49 1.04 11.99 -11.46
CA VAL A 49 1.12 12.08 -9.99
C VAL A 49 1.50 10.71 -9.44
N HIS A 50 2.44 10.72 -8.49
CA HIS A 50 2.81 9.54 -7.70
C HIS A 50 2.20 9.67 -6.30
N MET A 51 1.16 8.90 -6.02
CA MET A 51 0.54 8.88 -4.69
C MET A 51 1.29 7.91 -3.78
N ASN A 52 1.49 8.29 -2.52
CA ASN A 52 2.08 7.41 -1.51
C ASN A 52 1.13 7.27 -0.33
N ILE A 53 0.72 6.04 -0.04
CA ILE A 53 -0.22 5.71 1.04
C ILE A 53 0.23 6.23 2.41
N ARG A 54 1.55 6.42 2.61
CA ARG A 54 2.11 7.02 3.84
C ARG A 54 1.61 8.44 4.08
N ASN A 55 1.33 9.19 3.02
CA ASN A 55 0.77 10.54 3.10
C ASN A 55 -0.73 10.52 3.46
N HIS A 56 -1.37 9.36 3.34
CA HIS A 56 -2.80 9.13 3.63
C HIS A 56 -2.99 8.27 4.88
N LYS A 57 -2.12 8.45 5.89
CA LYS A 57 -2.18 7.72 7.18
C LYS A 57 -2.14 6.19 7.04
N ASN A 58 -1.61 5.68 5.92
CA ASN A 58 -1.62 4.26 5.57
C ASN A 58 -3.03 3.65 5.44
N HIS A 59 -4.07 4.48 5.21
CA HIS A 59 -5.44 4.00 5.01
C HIS A 59 -5.53 3.15 3.74
N ARG A 60 -6.21 2.01 3.87
CA ARG A 60 -6.52 1.11 2.77
C ARG A 60 -8.02 1.09 2.53
N GLY A 61 -8.40 0.80 1.29
CA GLY A 61 -9.76 0.89 0.81
C GLY A 61 -9.84 1.76 -0.43
N THR A 62 -11.01 2.35 -0.63
CA THR A 62 -11.34 3.11 -1.82
C THR A 62 -10.79 4.52 -1.76
N TYR A 63 -10.00 4.90 -2.76
CA TYR A 63 -9.50 6.25 -2.96
C TYR A 63 -10.31 6.97 -4.04
N MET A 64 -10.66 8.22 -3.73
CA MET A 64 -11.26 9.18 -4.64
C MET A 64 -10.15 10.08 -5.18
N THR A 65 -10.18 10.35 -6.49
CA THR A 65 -9.19 11.21 -7.15
C THR A 65 -9.90 12.19 -8.07
N HIS A 66 -9.68 13.48 -7.84
CA HIS A 66 -10.09 14.52 -8.79
C HIS A 66 -8.87 15.12 -9.47
N VAL A 67 -9.09 15.79 -10.60
CA VAL A 67 -8.06 16.50 -11.34
C VAL A 67 -8.55 17.91 -11.65
N TYR A 68 -7.73 18.90 -11.33
CA TYR A 68 -7.95 20.30 -11.60
C TYR A 68 -6.82 20.81 -12.50
N MET A 69 -7.17 21.34 -13.66
CA MET A 69 -6.25 21.95 -14.60
C MET A 69 -6.52 23.45 -14.68
N TYR A 70 -5.46 24.24 -14.56
CA TYR A 70 -5.49 25.69 -14.73
C TYR A 70 -4.70 26.05 -15.97
N ASN A 71 -5.32 26.83 -16.85
CA ASN A 71 -4.63 27.36 -18.03
C ASN A 71 -3.87 28.66 -17.72
N ASN A 72 -3.07 29.17 -18.66
CA ASN A 72 -2.29 30.39 -18.46
C ASN A 72 -3.13 31.68 -18.28
N ARG A 73 -4.45 31.60 -18.49
CA ARG A 73 -5.41 32.68 -18.19
C ARG A 73 -6.07 32.52 -16.82
N GLY A 74 -5.68 31.52 -16.04
CA GLY A 74 -6.27 31.21 -14.74
C GLY A 74 -7.63 30.51 -14.81
N GLN A 75 -8.10 30.11 -15.99
CA GLN A 75 -9.36 29.37 -16.10
C GLN A 75 -9.16 27.92 -15.63
N GLN A 76 -10.10 27.43 -14.83
CA GLN A 76 -10.08 26.09 -14.26
C GLN A 76 -10.96 25.12 -15.07
N THR A 77 -10.50 23.89 -15.24
CA THR A 77 -11.31 22.74 -15.65
C THR A 77 -11.08 21.60 -14.67
N ALA A 78 -12.15 20.89 -14.30
CA ALA A 78 -12.06 19.80 -13.33
C ALA A 78 -12.78 18.54 -13.81
N ILE A 79 -12.23 17.38 -13.48
CA ILE A 79 -12.84 16.05 -13.69
C ILE A 79 -12.65 15.18 -12.45
N ALA A 80 -13.61 14.28 -12.21
CA ALA A 80 -13.46 13.20 -11.25
C ALA A 80 -13.01 11.93 -12.00
N LEU A 81 -12.02 11.22 -11.46
CA LEU A 81 -11.59 9.93 -11.98
C LEU A 81 -12.39 8.80 -11.32
N ASN A 82 -12.24 7.60 -11.88
CA ASN A 82 -12.76 6.39 -11.24
C ASN A 82 -12.07 6.14 -9.90
N ASN A 83 -12.83 5.57 -8.98
CA ASN A 83 -12.31 5.17 -7.69
C ASN A 83 -11.23 4.08 -7.84
N THR A 84 -10.18 4.18 -7.05
CA THR A 84 -9.09 3.20 -7.02
C THR A 84 -9.13 2.45 -5.69
N ASN A 85 -9.26 1.13 -5.71
CA ASN A 85 -9.27 0.34 -4.49
C ASN A 85 -7.85 -0.14 -4.16
N LEU A 86 -7.34 0.24 -2.98
CA LEU A 86 -6.13 -0.35 -2.40
C LEU A 86 -6.56 -1.41 -1.39
N PRO A 87 -6.47 -2.71 -1.71
CA PRO A 87 -6.98 -3.77 -0.85
C PRO A 87 -6.22 -3.81 0.47
N ALA A 88 -6.94 -4.15 1.55
CA ALA A 88 -6.35 -4.49 2.83
C ALA A 88 -5.33 -5.63 2.66
N ILE A 89 -4.25 -5.60 3.44
CA ILE A 89 -3.34 -6.74 3.53
C ILE A 89 -3.86 -7.56 4.70
N PRO A 90 -4.51 -8.71 4.47
CA PRO A 90 -5.03 -9.52 5.55
C PRO A 90 -3.89 -10.02 6.42
N ASP A 91 -4.17 -10.17 7.71
CA ASP A 91 -3.29 -10.89 8.60
C ASP A 91 -3.28 -12.37 8.17
N THR A 92 -2.10 -12.89 7.86
CA THR A 92 -1.92 -14.30 7.49
C THR A 92 -0.83 -14.91 8.34
N LEU A 93 -1.04 -16.15 8.74
CA LEU A 93 -0.07 -16.96 9.45
C LEU A 93 -0.09 -18.36 8.86
N LYS A 94 1.05 -18.80 8.35
CA LYS A 94 1.27 -20.17 7.85
C LYS A 94 2.54 -20.71 8.49
N ALA A 95 2.53 -21.98 8.85
CA ALA A 95 3.68 -22.66 9.41
C ALA A 95 3.81 -24.06 8.82
N GLN A 96 5.04 -24.55 8.73
CA GLN A 96 5.35 -25.91 8.32
C GLN A 96 6.63 -26.40 9.01
N VAL A 97 6.69 -27.69 9.31
CA VAL A 97 7.91 -28.34 9.78
C VAL A 97 8.74 -28.80 8.59
N LYS A 98 10.05 -28.55 8.63
CA LYS A 98 11.02 -29.01 7.62
C LYS A 98 12.29 -29.54 8.29
N ASN A 99 13.15 -30.17 7.49
CA ASN A 99 14.50 -30.59 7.88
C ASN A 99 14.54 -31.44 9.17
N VAL A 100 13.62 -32.40 9.30
CA VAL A 100 13.57 -33.30 10.47
C VAL A 100 14.78 -34.23 10.45
N ASN A 101 15.68 -34.06 11.41
CA ASN A 101 16.79 -34.97 11.68
C ASN A 101 16.44 -35.87 12.87
N LYS A 102 16.13 -37.13 12.57
CA LYS A 102 15.74 -38.12 13.59
C LYS A 102 16.90 -38.58 14.47
N GLU A 103 18.12 -38.58 13.94
CA GLU A 103 19.31 -39.02 14.66
C GLU A 103 19.77 -37.96 15.66
N ALA A 104 19.77 -36.69 15.25
CA ALA A 104 20.14 -35.55 16.10
C ALA A 104 18.98 -35.02 16.97
N GLY A 105 17.74 -35.43 16.68
CA GLY A 105 16.56 -34.98 17.42
C GLY A 105 16.19 -33.51 17.17
N SER A 106 16.32 -33.03 15.93
CA SER A 106 16.06 -31.63 15.57
C SER A 106 15.13 -31.50 14.35
N TYR A 107 14.51 -30.33 14.21
CA TYR A 107 13.71 -29.95 13.04
C TYR A 107 13.59 -28.42 12.98
N ASP A 108 13.22 -27.91 11.81
CA ASP A 108 12.95 -26.48 11.59
C ASP A 108 11.45 -26.20 11.57
N VAL A 109 11.04 -25.09 12.16
CA VAL A 109 9.68 -24.53 12.01
C VAL A 109 9.77 -23.31 11.11
N ILE A 110 9.26 -23.43 9.89
CA ILE A 110 9.25 -22.35 8.90
C ILE A 110 7.93 -21.62 8.98
N ILE A 111 7.97 -20.31 9.25
CA ILE A 111 6.78 -19.48 9.43
C ILE A 111 6.74 -18.40 8.37
N GLN A 112 5.55 -18.22 7.79
CA GLN A 112 5.24 -17.13 6.89
C GLN A 112 4.08 -16.35 7.50
N ALA A 113 4.38 -15.14 7.95
CA ALA A 113 3.39 -14.24 8.51
C ALA A 113 3.36 -12.94 7.70
N ALA A 114 2.18 -12.38 7.53
CA ALA A 114 1.99 -11.05 6.98
C ALA A 114 0.95 -10.31 7.82
N SER A 115 1.17 -9.03 8.04
CA SER A 115 0.17 -8.13 8.62
C SER A 115 0.32 -6.75 8.01
N GLN A 116 -0.81 -6.06 7.81
CA GLN A 116 -0.81 -4.69 7.32
C GLN A 116 -0.10 -3.72 8.28
N GLN A 117 -0.19 -3.95 9.60
CA GLN A 117 0.33 -3.04 10.63
C GLN A 117 1.74 -3.42 11.07
N GLY A 118 2.37 -4.40 10.40
CA GLY A 118 3.60 -5.03 10.86
C GLY A 118 3.32 -6.10 11.90
N ILE A 119 4.36 -6.86 12.23
CA ILE A 119 4.29 -8.00 13.16
C ILE A 119 5.18 -7.65 14.35
N ASP A 120 4.60 -7.60 15.56
CA ASP A 120 5.36 -7.35 16.80
C ASP A 120 6.17 -8.59 17.20
N ARG A 121 5.52 -9.77 17.20
CA ARG A 121 6.16 -11.04 17.54
C ARG A 121 5.46 -12.22 16.88
N VAL A 122 6.21 -13.31 16.74
CA VAL A 122 5.69 -14.65 16.44
C VAL A 122 6.31 -15.62 17.43
N GLU A 123 5.48 -16.40 18.10
CA GLU A 123 5.87 -17.32 19.17
C GLU A 123 5.51 -18.75 18.79
N VAL A 124 6.44 -19.68 19.07
CA VAL A 124 6.34 -21.09 18.70
C VAL A 124 6.45 -21.94 19.96
N PRO A 125 5.32 -22.25 20.62
CA PRO A 125 5.32 -23.16 21.75
C PRO A 125 5.54 -24.59 21.27
N THR A 126 6.53 -25.26 21.85
CA THR A 126 6.87 -26.66 21.54
C THR A 126 6.92 -27.46 22.84
N TRP A 127 6.22 -28.59 22.87
CA TRP A 127 6.21 -29.51 24.02
C TRP A 127 6.06 -30.95 23.52
N SER A 128 6.50 -31.93 24.30
CA SER A 128 6.35 -33.35 23.98
C SER A 128 5.42 -34.07 24.96
N MET A 129 5.25 -33.56 26.18
CA MET A 129 4.38 -34.19 27.18
C MET A 129 2.94 -33.72 27.08
N LYS A 130 1.97 -34.61 27.33
CA LYS A 130 0.54 -34.26 27.30
C LYS A 130 0.17 -33.11 28.23
N ASN A 131 0.85 -33.00 29.37
CA ASN A 131 0.65 -31.94 30.35
C ASN A 131 1.46 -30.66 30.07
N GLN A 132 2.21 -30.61 28.96
CA GLN A 132 3.04 -29.47 28.57
C GLN A 132 4.11 -29.10 29.63
N SER A 133 4.47 -30.03 30.51
CA SER A 133 5.46 -29.76 31.57
C SER A 133 6.87 -29.48 31.05
N ASP A 134 7.13 -29.81 29.78
CA ASP A 134 8.37 -29.54 29.05
C ASP A 134 8.23 -28.45 27.98
N LEU A 135 7.22 -27.58 28.12
CA LEU A 135 6.96 -26.50 27.17
C LEU A 135 8.15 -25.54 27.06
N VAL A 136 8.60 -25.30 25.82
CA VAL A 136 9.58 -24.28 25.46
C VAL A 136 8.98 -23.33 24.43
N TRP A 137 9.18 -22.02 24.65
CA TRP A 137 8.77 -20.97 23.73
C TRP A 137 9.95 -20.50 22.90
N TYR A 138 9.82 -20.60 21.58
CA TYR A 138 10.77 -20.00 20.65
C TYR A 138 10.19 -18.73 20.05
N LYS A 139 11.01 -17.68 19.93
CA LYS A 139 10.67 -16.49 19.16
C LYS A 139 11.15 -16.70 17.73
N ALA A 140 10.25 -16.56 16.75
CA ALA A 140 10.66 -16.61 15.36
C ALA A 140 11.49 -15.37 15.01
N GLN A 141 12.51 -15.56 14.18
CA GLN A 141 13.40 -14.51 13.67
C GLN A 141 13.09 -14.18 12.22
#